data_AF-A0A089PF09-F1
#
_entry.id   AF-A0A089PF09-F1
#
_cell.length_a   1.000
_cell.length_b   1.000
_cell.length_c   1.000
_cell.angle_alpha   90.00
_cell.angle_beta   90.00
_cell.angle_gamma   90.00
#
_symmetry.space_group_name_H-M   'P 1'
#
loop_
_entity.id
_entity.type
_entity.pdbx_description
1 polymer ?
#
loop_
_entity_poly.entity_id
_entity_poly.type
_entity_poly.pdbx_seq_one_letter_code
_entity_poly.pdbx_strand_id
1 'polypeptide(L)' 'MKISSLKRNGIDNPEAIAKIARQGLGIMSGYEDKLGDNGDQIVANWVWEQAQKAWVQE' A
#
# COMPACT_ATOMS: atom_id res chain seq x y z
N MET A 1 6.33 -4.64 5.59
CA MET A 1 6.90 -4.88 4.25
C MET A 1 8.12 -3.99 3.98
N LYS A 2 9.36 -4.52 3.92
CA LYS A 2 10.52 -3.66 3.58
C LYS A 2 10.42 -3.14 2.13
N ILE A 3 10.96 -1.96 1.85
CA ILE A 3 10.89 -1.31 0.52
C ILE A 3 11.48 -2.18 -0.61
N SER A 4 12.44 -3.05 -0.30
CA SER A 4 12.98 -4.03 -1.24
C SER A 4 11.93 -5.01 -1.76
N SER A 5 10.90 -5.32 -0.97
CA SER A 5 9.79 -6.17 -1.40
C SER A 5 8.82 -5.44 -2.32
N LEU A 6 8.61 -4.13 -2.11
CA LEU A 6 7.78 -3.32 -2.99
C LEU A 6 8.43 -3.17 -4.37
N LYS A 7 9.74 -2.87 -4.40
CA LYS A 7 10.53 -2.76 -5.64
C LYS A 7 10.53 -4.04 -6.46
N ARG A 8 10.75 -5.19 -5.82
CA ARG A 8 10.73 -6.50 -6.48
C ARG A 8 9.39 -6.82 -7.15
N ASN A 9 8.29 -6.32 -6.59
CA ASN A 9 6.94 -6.55 -7.09
C ASN A 9 6.43 -5.40 -7.98
N GLY A 10 7.25 -4.39 -8.28
CA GLY A 10 6.87 -3.24 -9.12
C GLY A 10 5.78 -2.34 -8.53
N ILE A 11 5.64 -2.33 -7.20
CA ILE A 11 4.60 -1.60 -6.45
C ILE A 11 5.24 -0.56 -5.51
N ASP A 12 6.33 0.04 -5.95
CA ASP A 12 7.17 0.97 -5.20
C ASP A 12 6.76 2.43 -5.39
N ASN A 13 5.45 2.68 -5.50
CA ASN A 13 4.87 4.01 -5.47
C ASN A 13 3.48 3.96 -4.80
N PRO A 14 3.04 5.07 -4.17
CA PRO A 14 1.73 5.13 -3.52
C PRO A 14 0.56 4.77 -4.43
N GLU A 15 0.58 5.15 -5.71
CA GLU A 15 -0.50 4.86 -6.65
C GLU A 15 -0.70 3.36 -6.88
N ALA A 16 0.40 2.61 -7.03
CA ALA A 16 0.36 1.16 -7.15
C ALA A 16 -0.15 0.48 -5.88
N ILE A 17 0.22 1.00 -4.70
CA ILE A 17 -0.26 0.52 -3.41
C ILE A 17 -1.76 0.81 -3.26
N ALA A 18 -2.21 2.02 -3.63
CA ALA A 18 -3.62 2.42 -3.59
C ALA A 18 -4.47 1.53 -4.51
N LYS A 19 -3.96 1.23 -5.71
CA LYS A 19 -4.62 0.31 -6.64
C LYS A 19 -4.82 -1.07 -6.02
N ILE A 20 -3.81 -1.62 -5.32
CA ILE A 20 -3.92 -2.91 -4.63
C ILE A 20 -4.87 -2.82 -3.44
N ALA A 21 -4.83 -1.74 -2.66
CA ALA A 21 -5.74 -1.53 -1.54
C ALA A 21 -7.21 -1.49 -2.01
N ARG A 22 -7.46 -0.86 -3.16
CA ARG A 22 -8.79 -0.76 -3.77
C ARG A 22 -9.24 -2.08 -4.39
N GLN A 23 -8.42 -2.68 -5.25
CA GLN A 23 -8.82 -3.77 -6.15
C GLN A 23 -8.42 -5.17 -5.67
N GLY A 24 -7.47 -5.26 -4.73
CA GLY A 24 -6.86 -6.52 -4.33
C GLY A 24 -5.74 -6.98 -5.28
N LEU A 25 -5.05 -8.05 -4.88
CA LEU A 25 -4.02 -8.71 -5.68
C LEU A 25 -3.84 -10.17 -5.23
N GLY A 26 -4.07 -11.12 -6.14
CA GLY A 26 -3.93 -12.55 -5.86
C GLY A 26 -4.89 -13.01 -4.76
N ILE A 27 -4.34 -13.42 -3.61
CA ILE A 27 -5.12 -13.84 -2.44
C ILE A 27 -5.66 -12.68 -1.60
N MET A 28 -5.20 -11.45 -1.86
CA MET A 28 -5.66 -10.25 -1.14
C MET A 28 -6.90 -9.69 -1.83
N SER A 29 -8.02 -9.64 -1.11
CA SER A 29 -9.22 -8.93 -1.56
C SER A 29 -9.00 -7.42 -1.60
N GLY A 30 -9.78 -6.73 -2.45
CA GLY A 30 -9.87 -5.28 -2.43
C GLY A 30 -10.71 -4.77 -1.25
N TYR A 31 -10.43 -3.54 -0.82
CA TYR A 31 -11.04 -2.90 0.35
C TYR A 31 -11.73 -1.58 0.02
N GLU A 32 -12.00 -1.27 -1.26
CA GLU A 32 -12.67 -0.03 -1.70
C GLU A 32 -13.92 0.29 -0.88
N ASP A 33 -14.82 -0.67 -0.71
CA ASP A 33 -16.08 -0.53 0.04
C ASP A 33 -15.89 -0.33 1.56
N LYS A 34 -14.68 -0.54 2.08
CA LYS A 34 -14.35 -0.46 3.51
C LYS A 34 -13.51 0.76 3.86
N LEU A 35 -12.82 1.34 2.89
CA LEU A 35 -11.87 2.42 3.09
C LEU A 35 -12.53 3.81 3.09
N GLY A 36 -13.76 3.92 2.55
CA GLY A 36 -14.44 5.20 2.38
C GLY A 36 -13.75 6.08 1.34
N ASP A 37 -14.23 7.31 1.19
CA ASP A 37 -13.74 8.22 0.15
C ASP A 37 -12.23 8.50 0.30
N ASN A 38 -11.47 8.24 -0.76
CA ASN A 38 -10.00 8.36 -0.81
C ASN A 38 -9.22 7.55 0.24
N GLY A 39 -9.85 6.60 0.94
CA GLY A 39 -9.17 5.84 2.00
C GLY A 39 -8.03 4.95 1.48
N ASP A 40 -8.13 4.51 0.24
CA ASP A 40 -7.09 3.77 -0.48
C ASP A 40 -5.82 4.61 -0.73
N GLN A 41 -5.98 5.90 -1.05
CA GLN A 41 -4.87 6.84 -1.16
C GLN A 41 -4.22 7.14 0.20
N ILE A 42 -5.05 7.34 1.23
CA ILE A 42 -4.57 7.61 2.59
C ILE A 42 -3.74 6.44 3.11
N VAL A 43 -4.27 5.21 3.01
CA VAL A 43 -3.54 4.02 3.47
C VAL A 43 -2.30 3.78 2.62
N ALA A 44 -2.35 4.03 1.32
CA ALA A 44 -1.20 3.84 0.44
C ALA A 44 -0.04 4.78 0.78
N ASN A 45 -0.33 6.06 1.00
CA ASN A 45 0.67 7.04 1.43
C ASN A 45 1.30 6.64 2.76
N TRP A 46 0.48 6.23 3.74
CA TRP A 46 0.99 5.77 5.02
C TRP A 46 1.87 4.52 4.89
N VAL A 47 1.43 3.50 4.14
CA VAL A 47 2.22 2.28 3.88
C VAL A 47 3.53 2.62 3.19
N TRP A 48 3.52 3.56 2.24
CA TRP A 48 4.71 4.02 1.55
C TRP A 48 5.72 4.67 2.50
N GLU A 49 5.27 5.59 3.36
CA GLU A 49 6.11 6.21 4.39
C GLU A 49 6.71 5.18 5.35
N GLN A 50 5.90 4.23 5.83
CA GLN A 50 6.39 3.17 6.73
C GLN A 50 7.40 2.26 6.04
N ALA A 51 7.19 1.95 4.76
CA ALA A 51 8.13 1.14 3.98
C ALA A 51 9.48 1.85 3.81
N GLN A 52 9.50 3.16 3.60
CA GLN A 52 10.72 3.97 3.54
C GLN A 52 11.48 3.96 4.88
N LYS A 53 10.76 3.97 6.00
CA LYS A 53 11.33 3.85 7.37
C LYS A 53 11.70 2.42 7.77
N ALA A 54 11.60 1.47 6.84
CA ALA A 54 11.79 0.04 7.11
C ALA A 54 10.91 -0.50 8.26
N TRP A 55 9.76 0.13 8.52
CA TRP A 55 8.83 -0.17 9.62
C TRP A 55 9.45 -0.01 11.03
N VAL A 56 10.50 0.80 11.17
CA VAL A 56 11.02 1.21 12.47
C VAL A 56 10.16 2.36 13.00
N GLN A 57 9.69 2.23 14.23
CA GLN A 57 9.01 3.29 14.98
C GLN A 57 9.99 3.75 16.07
N GLU A 58 10.20 5.07 16.20
CA GLU A 58 11.00 5.67 17.29
C GLU A 58 10.30 5.57 18.64
#